data_AF-A0A5N9EKK0-F1
#
_entry.id   AF-A0A5N9EKK0-F1
#
_cell.length_a   1.000
_cell.length_b   1.000
_cell.length_c   1.000
_cell.angle_alpha   90.00
_cell.angle_beta   90.00
_cell.angle_gamma   90.00
#
_symmetry.space_group_name_H-M   'P 1'
#
loop_
_entity.id
_entity.type
_entity.pdbx_description
1 polymer ?
#
loop_
_entity_poly.entity_id
_entity_poly.type
_entity_poly.pdbx_seq_one_letter_code
_entity_poly.pdbx_strand_id
1 'polypeptide(L)'
;MALPGREQFRAAVLRYIEVPGAKFFRAIKLTPNGITILGFLITVVSAYLVGAGWLVAGGIVFLFAGGLDLMDGALARLTGTVSPFGALLDSVFDRLSESALFVGVAVYALRDDISDDRKIFFITVLLSALIFSQGVSYLRARGEGLGVFTRAGVMTRPERVVLLGVGLIVGQIEWFLLAIAIVSCFTFFQRMFTIRDMLDKAG
;
A
#
# COMPACT_ATOMS: atom_id res chain seq x y z
N MET A 1 12.15 -16.11 4.51
CA MET A 1 13.30 -15.50 5.20
C MET A 1 13.14 -13.99 5.12
N ALA A 2 13.07 -13.27 6.25
CA ALA A 2 13.01 -11.80 6.22
C ALA A 2 14.37 -11.25 5.74
N LEU A 3 14.36 -10.22 4.88
CA LEU A 3 15.60 -9.60 4.39
C LEU A 3 16.40 -8.99 5.55
N PRO A 4 17.75 -9.13 5.59
CA PRO A 4 18.58 -8.46 6.58
C PRO A 4 18.31 -6.94 6.59
N GLY A 5 18.12 -6.33 7.76
CA GLY A 5 17.87 -4.89 7.94
C GLY A 5 16.39 -4.45 7.99
N ARG A 6 15.43 -5.27 7.55
CA ARG A 6 13.99 -4.93 7.61
C ARG A 6 13.47 -4.70 9.03
N GLU A 7 13.89 -5.54 9.98
CA GLU A 7 13.47 -5.44 11.38
C GLU A 7 14.01 -4.17 12.04
N GLN A 8 15.27 -3.80 11.76
CA GLN A 8 15.88 -2.56 12.25
C GLN A 8 15.17 -1.32 11.69
N PHE A 9 14.86 -1.33 10.40
CA PHE A 9 14.09 -0.25 9.76
C PHE A 9 12.68 -0.13 10.35
N ARG A 10 11.96 -1.25 10.51
CA ARG A 10 10.62 -1.26 11.11
C ARG A 10 10.63 -0.74 12.55
N ALA A 11 11.65 -1.12 13.33
CA ALA A 11 11.82 -0.59 14.69
C ALA A 11 12.09 0.92 14.69
N ALA A 12 12.88 1.43 13.74
CA ALA A 12 13.12 2.87 13.59
C ALA A 12 11.83 3.61 13.21
N VAL A 13 11.08 3.13 12.22
CA VAL A 13 9.79 3.70 11.82
C VAL A 13 8.81 3.73 13.00
N LEU A 14 8.70 2.62 13.74
CA LEU A 14 7.85 2.55 14.93
C LEU A 14 8.24 3.61 15.97
N ARG A 15 9.53 3.73 16.27
CA ARG A 15 10.04 4.62 17.33
C ARG A 15 9.95 6.10 16.96
N TYR A 16 10.29 6.46 15.73
CA TYR A 16 10.46 7.85 15.31
C TYR A 16 9.26 8.43 14.56
N ILE A 17 8.40 7.59 13.99
CA ILE A 17 7.26 8.03 13.19
C ILE A 17 5.96 7.61 13.87
N GLU A 18 5.73 6.30 14.03
CA GLU A 18 4.42 5.79 14.48
C GLU A 18 4.06 6.24 15.90
N VAL A 19 4.97 6.08 16.87
CA VAL A 19 4.69 6.43 18.27
C VAL A 19 4.52 7.94 18.51
N PRO A 20 5.39 8.82 17.97
CA PRO A 20 5.17 10.26 18.09
C PRO A 20 3.86 10.71 17.42
N GLY A 21 3.56 10.20 16.22
CA GLY A 21 2.31 10.48 15.52
C GLY A 21 1.08 10.02 16.29
N ALA A 22 1.09 8.80 16.82
CA ALA A 22 0.02 8.29 17.67
C ALA A 22 -0.19 9.15 18.93
N LYS A 23 0.87 9.64 19.57
CA LYS A 23 0.76 10.55 20.72
C LYS A 23 0.12 11.88 20.32
N PHE A 24 0.50 12.43 19.16
CA PHE A 24 -0.10 13.65 18.61
C PHE A 24 -1.60 13.45 18.33
N PHE A 25 -1.98 12.36 17.66
CA PHE A 25 -3.39 12.07 17.37
C PHE A 25 -4.24 11.80 18.61
N ARG A 26 -3.67 11.15 19.63
CA ARG A 26 -4.31 11.05 20.94
C ARG A 26 -4.57 12.43 21.55
N ALA A 27 -3.62 13.36 21.45
CA ALA A 27 -3.75 14.70 22.01
C ALA A 27 -4.90 15.49 21.37
N ILE A 28 -5.10 15.33 20.05
CA ILE A 28 -6.22 15.95 19.33
C ILE A 28 -7.50 15.10 19.30
N LYS A 29 -7.56 14.03 20.12
CA LYS A 29 -8.73 13.16 20.30
C LYS A 29 -9.27 12.52 19.01
N LEU A 30 -8.41 12.24 18.03
CA LEU A 30 -8.79 11.42 16.88
C LEU A 30 -8.91 9.94 17.28
N THR A 31 -9.80 9.22 16.60
CA THR A 31 -9.94 7.77 16.74
C THR A 31 -9.08 7.05 15.68
N PRO A 32 -8.62 5.82 15.93
CA PRO A 32 -7.90 5.03 14.92
C PRO A 32 -8.65 4.93 13.60
N ASN A 33 -9.93 4.54 13.65
CA ASN A 33 -10.78 4.45 12.46
C ASN A 33 -10.93 5.80 11.74
N GLY A 34 -10.95 6.91 12.49
CA GLY A 34 -10.99 8.25 11.92
C GLY A 34 -9.72 8.58 11.13
N ILE A 35 -8.55 8.15 11.60
CA ILE A 35 -7.28 8.30 10.88
C ILE A 35 -7.29 7.48 9.60
N THR A 36 -7.73 6.22 9.66
CA THR A 36 -7.84 5.35 8.48
C THR A 36 -8.71 5.99 7.38
N ILE A 37 -9.90 6.50 7.76
CA ILE A 37 -10.81 7.17 6.82
C ILE A 37 -10.18 8.47 6.29
N LEU A 38 -9.54 9.26 7.16
CA LEU A 38 -8.87 10.49 6.76
C LEU A 38 -7.73 10.23 5.77
N GLY A 39 -6.91 9.20 6.02
CA GLY A 39 -5.83 8.77 5.12
C GLY A 39 -6.36 8.41 3.73
N PHE A 40 -7.46 7.69 3.66
CA PHE A 40 -8.12 7.40 2.38
C PHE A 40 -8.64 8.65 1.68
N LEU A 41 -9.30 9.58 2.38
CA LEU A 41 -9.78 10.83 1.78
C LEU A 41 -8.63 11.66 1.21
N ILE A 42 -7.50 11.73 1.93
CA ILE A 42 -6.27 12.39 1.44
C ILE A 42 -5.72 11.66 0.21
N THR A 43 -5.80 10.33 0.17
CA THR A 43 -5.41 9.54 -1.01
C THR A 43 -6.30 9.82 -2.21
N VAL A 44 -7.61 10.01 -2.02
CA VAL A 44 -8.52 10.44 -3.11
C VAL A 44 -8.12 11.82 -3.65
N VAL A 45 -7.75 12.76 -2.79
CA VAL A 45 -7.20 14.06 -3.20
C VAL A 45 -5.91 13.87 -4.01
N SER A 46 -5.00 13.01 -3.55
CA SER A 46 -3.80 12.66 -4.31
C SER A 46 -4.14 12.10 -5.70
N ALA A 47 -5.05 11.14 -5.78
CA ALA A 47 -5.47 10.53 -7.05
C ALA A 47 -6.03 11.58 -8.02
N TYR A 48 -6.82 12.52 -7.51
CA TYR A 48 -7.31 13.66 -8.30
C TYR A 48 -6.16 14.54 -8.81
N LEU A 49 -5.21 14.91 -7.94
CA LEU A 49 -4.04 15.71 -8.33
C LEU A 49 -3.23 15.02 -9.43
N VAL A 50 -2.97 13.71 -9.28
CA VAL A 50 -2.28 12.91 -10.29
C VAL A 50 -3.05 12.91 -11.61
N GLY A 51 -4.36 12.62 -11.59
CA GLY A 51 -5.20 12.63 -12.80
C GLY A 51 -5.35 14.01 -13.46
N ALA A 52 -5.11 15.07 -12.71
CA ALA A 52 -5.05 16.45 -13.20
C ALA A 52 -3.64 16.86 -13.72
N GLY A 53 -2.66 15.95 -13.69
CA GLY A 53 -1.29 16.19 -14.16
C GLY A 53 -0.33 16.74 -13.11
N TRP A 54 -0.78 16.97 -11.87
CA TRP A 54 0.06 17.47 -10.77
C TRP A 54 0.81 16.33 -10.08
N LEU A 55 1.67 15.62 -10.84
CA LEU A 55 2.31 14.37 -10.40
C LEU A 55 3.12 14.51 -9.10
N VAL A 56 3.94 15.56 -9.00
CA VAL A 56 4.79 15.78 -7.81
C VAL A 56 3.94 16.04 -6.58
N ALA A 57 2.94 16.92 -6.68
CA ALA A 57 2.02 17.22 -5.58
C ALA A 57 1.22 15.97 -5.18
N GLY A 58 0.69 15.24 -6.16
CA GLY A 58 0.00 13.97 -5.94
C GLY A 58 0.88 12.95 -5.21
N GLY A 59 2.11 12.73 -5.68
CA GLY A 59 3.06 11.82 -5.04
C GLY A 59 3.39 12.19 -3.59
N ILE A 60 3.58 13.48 -3.28
CA ILE A 60 3.81 13.97 -1.91
C ILE A 60 2.58 13.71 -1.03
N VAL A 61 1.39 14.06 -1.51
CA VAL A 61 0.12 13.85 -0.77
C VAL A 61 -0.14 12.37 -0.55
N PHE A 62 0.17 11.51 -1.53
CA PHE A 62 0.05 10.05 -1.39
C PHE A 62 0.97 9.49 -0.32
N LEU A 63 2.25 9.88 -0.32
CA LEU A 63 3.21 9.44 0.70
C LEU A 63 2.81 9.92 2.10
N PHE A 64 2.29 11.14 2.20
CA PHE A 64 1.76 11.66 3.46
C PHE A 64 0.58 10.82 3.95
N ALA A 65 -0.39 10.50 3.07
CA ALA A 65 -1.51 9.63 3.42
C ALA A 65 -1.06 8.24 3.88
N GLY A 66 -0.11 7.61 3.16
CA GLY A 66 0.45 6.32 3.54
C GLY A 66 1.20 6.34 4.88
N GLY A 67 1.71 7.50 5.30
CA GLY A 67 2.27 7.71 6.63
C GLY A 67 1.21 7.71 7.75
N LEU A 68 0.00 8.19 7.47
CA LEU A 68 -1.11 8.20 8.44
C LEU A 68 -1.58 6.78 8.77
N ASP A 69 -1.64 5.88 7.78
CA ASP A 69 -1.95 4.45 7.99
C ASP A 69 -0.95 3.76 8.92
N LEU A 70 0.30 4.22 8.98
CA LEU A 70 1.27 3.65 9.94
C LEU A 70 0.92 4.03 11.39
N MET A 71 0.21 5.14 11.58
CA MET A 71 -0.06 5.73 12.89
C MET A 71 -1.37 5.26 13.50
N ASP A 72 -2.36 4.78 12.73
CA ASP A 72 -3.67 4.37 13.24
C ASP A 72 -3.59 3.13 14.15
N GLY A 73 -2.81 2.12 13.77
CA GLY A 73 -2.59 0.90 14.53
C GLY A 73 -1.73 1.18 15.77
N ALA A 74 -0.78 2.10 15.66
CA ALA A 74 -0.02 2.57 16.82
C ALA A 74 -0.90 3.34 17.80
N LEU A 75 -1.82 4.18 17.30
CA LEU A 75 -2.82 4.84 18.12
C LEU A 75 -3.72 3.83 18.81
N ALA A 76 -4.28 2.86 18.08
CA ALA A 76 -5.16 1.83 18.65
C ALA A 76 -4.51 1.04 19.79
N ARG A 77 -3.23 0.68 19.64
CA ARG A 77 -2.43 0.04 20.71
C ARG A 77 -2.21 0.98 21.90
N LEU A 78 -1.90 2.24 21.63
CA LEU A 78 -1.60 3.24 22.65
C LEU A 78 -2.84 3.68 23.44
N THR A 79 -4.02 3.64 22.83
CA THR A 79 -5.31 3.96 23.48
C THR A 79 -6.06 2.74 24.00
N GLY A 80 -5.55 1.52 23.77
CA GLY A 80 -6.21 0.28 24.20
C GLY A 80 -7.51 -0.02 23.44
N THR A 81 -7.68 0.51 22.23
CA THR A 81 -8.91 0.40 21.41
C THR A 81 -8.74 -0.50 20.19
N VAL A 82 -7.83 -1.49 20.26
CA VAL A 82 -7.66 -2.50 19.20
C VAL A 82 -8.95 -3.30 19.07
N SER A 83 -9.45 -3.46 17.84
CA SER A 83 -10.71 -4.18 17.58
C SER A 83 -10.67 -4.97 16.26
N PRO A 84 -11.45 -6.06 16.14
CA PRO A 84 -11.58 -6.80 14.88
C PRO A 84 -12.12 -5.95 13.74
N PHE A 85 -13.08 -5.06 14.02
CA PHE A 85 -13.61 -4.14 13.02
C PHE A 85 -12.56 -3.13 12.55
N GLY A 86 -11.74 -2.59 13.45
CA GLY A 86 -10.63 -1.71 13.08
C GLY A 86 -9.63 -2.39 12.15
N ALA A 87 -9.27 -3.65 12.42
CA ALA A 87 -8.38 -4.43 11.54
C ALA A 87 -8.99 -4.70 10.15
N LEU A 88 -10.31 -4.94 10.09
CA LEU A 88 -11.04 -5.06 8.82
C LEU A 88 -11.05 -3.72 8.07
N LEU A 89 -11.34 -2.62 8.76
CA LEU A 89 -11.41 -1.28 8.19
C LEU A 89 -10.07 -0.88 7.58
N ASP A 90 -8.98 -0.97 8.34
CA ASP A 90 -7.60 -0.73 7.90
C ASP A 90 -7.27 -1.54 6.65
N SER A 91 -7.51 -2.86 6.71
CA SER A 91 -7.33 -3.77 5.58
C SER A 91 -8.10 -3.37 4.32
N VAL A 92 -9.35 -2.92 4.44
CA VAL A 92 -10.16 -2.51 3.29
C VAL A 92 -9.69 -1.16 2.74
N PHE A 93 -9.46 -0.19 3.60
CA PHE A 93 -9.06 1.17 3.22
C PHE A 93 -7.65 1.22 2.65
N ASP A 94 -6.75 0.33 3.08
CA ASP A 94 -5.44 0.12 2.47
C ASP A 94 -5.55 -0.19 0.96
N ARG A 95 -6.49 -1.07 0.61
CA ARG A 95 -6.73 -1.54 -0.75
C ARG A 95 -7.44 -0.49 -1.59
N LEU A 96 -8.42 0.20 -1.00
CA LEU A 96 -9.12 1.32 -1.64
C LEU A 96 -8.17 2.49 -1.92
N SER A 97 -7.29 2.82 -0.98
CA SER A 97 -6.29 3.89 -1.13
C SER A 97 -5.33 3.59 -2.26
N GLU A 98 -4.76 2.38 -2.30
CA GLU A 98 -3.89 1.97 -3.41
C GLU A 98 -4.65 2.02 -4.73
N SER A 99 -5.84 1.42 -4.81
CA SER A 99 -6.68 1.42 -6.02
C SER A 99 -7.06 2.82 -6.50
N ALA A 100 -7.38 3.74 -5.59
CA ALA A 100 -7.71 5.13 -5.93
C ALA A 100 -6.52 5.82 -6.62
N LEU A 101 -5.30 5.64 -6.13
CA LEU A 101 -4.12 6.18 -6.79
C LEU A 101 -3.94 5.58 -8.20
N PHE A 102 -4.08 4.26 -8.35
CA PHE A 102 -4.02 3.61 -9.66
C PHE A 102 -5.04 4.19 -10.65
N VAL A 103 -6.25 4.51 -10.20
CA VAL A 103 -7.25 5.22 -11.02
C VAL A 103 -6.76 6.61 -11.43
N GLY A 104 -6.19 7.39 -10.50
CA GLY A 104 -5.61 8.69 -10.80
C GLY A 104 -4.50 8.61 -11.86
N VAL A 105 -3.61 7.63 -11.75
CA VAL A 105 -2.53 7.39 -12.72
C VAL A 105 -3.09 6.94 -14.09
N ALA A 106 -4.15 6.15 -14.11
CA ALA A 106 -4.82 5.77 -15.36
C ALA A 106 -5.45 6.99 -16.06
N VAL A 107 -6.14 7.85 -15.31
CA VAL A 107 -6.72 9.10 -15.84
C VAL A 107 -5.62 10.03 -16.39
N TYR A 108 -4.49 10.12 -15.70
CA TYR A 108 -3.32 10.86 -16.18
C TYR A 108 -2.86 10.33 -17.55
N ALA A 109 -2.65 9.02 -17.68
CA ALA A 109 -2.16 8.40 -18.92
C ALA A 109 -3.14 8.54 -20.10
N LEU A 110 -4.45 8.56 -19.84
CA LEU A 110 -5.47 8.77 -20.88
C LEU A 110 -5.48 10.20 -21.42
N ARG A 111 -5.10 11.18 -20.58
CA ARG A 111 -5.04 12.61 -20.94
C ARG A 111 -3.71 13.01 -21.56
N ASP A 112 -2.66 12.24 -21.30
CA ASP A 112 -1.33 12.51 -21.82
C ASP A 112 -1.28 12.38 -23.35
N ASP A 113 -0.49 13.23 -24.01
CA ASP A 113 -0.39 13.28 -25.48
C ASP A 113 0.73 12.34 -25.97
N ILE A 114 0.55 11.05 -25.69
CA ILE A 114 1.46 9.97 -26.11
C ILE A 114 0.77 9.07 -27.15
N SER A 115 1.57 8.34 -27.94
CA SER A 115 1.05 7.41 -28.95
C SER A 115 0.13 6.34 -28.33
N ASP A 116 -0.86 5.90 -29.11
CA ASP A 116 -1.83 4.88 -28.69
C ASP A 116 -1.14 3.58 -28.23
N ASP A 117 -0.10 3.14 -28.94
CA ASP A 117 0.70 1.96 -28.56
C ASP A 117 1.32 2.11 -27.17
N ARG A 118 1.83 3.32 -26.85
CA ARG A 118 2.41 3.60 -25.54
C ARG A 118 1.32 3.68 -24.47
N LYS A 119 0.14 4.22 -24.76
CA LYS A 119 -1.01 4.20 -23.84
C LYS A 119 -1.44 2.78 -23.51
N ILE A 120 -1.55 1.93 -24.53
CA ILE A 120 -1.93 0.52 -24.36
C ILE A 120 -0.90 -0.20 -23.49
N PHE A 121 0.39 -0.02 -23.77
CA PHE A 121 1.46 -0.59 -22.95
C PHE A 121 1.37 -0.10 -21.49
N PHE A 122 1.29 1.21 -21.29
CA PHE A 122 1.23 1.81 -19.95
C PHE A 122 0.03 1.30 -19.14
N ILE A 123 -1.17 1.29 -19.73
CA ILE A 123 -2.39 0.81 -19.08
C ILE A 123 -2.27 -0.69 -18.77
N THR A 124 -1.68 -1.49 -19.65
CA THR A 124 -1.45 -2.92 -19.41
C THR A 124 -0.53 -3.15 -18.22
N VAL A 125 0.56 -2.39 -18.13
CA VAL A 125 1.49 -2.45 -16.98
C VAL A 125 0.81 -1.98 -15.70
N LEU A 126 0.06 -0.88 -15.76
CA LEU A 126 -0.70 -0.33 -14.63
C LEU A 126 -1.71 -1.35 -14.07
N LEU A 127 -2.51 -1.97 -14.94
CA LEU A 127 -3.50 -2.97 -14.54
C LEU A 127 -2.82 -4.24 -14.00
N SER A 128 -1.70 -4.66 -14.58
CA SER A 128 -0.92 -5.79 -14.08
C SER A 128 -0.39 -5.53 -12.67
N ALA A 129 0.18 -4.34 -12.44
CA ALA A 129 0.64 -3.92 -11.12
C ALA A 129 -0.50 -3.88 -10.09
N LEU A 130 -1.68 -3.37 -10.46
CA LEU A 130 -2.86 -3.37 -9.61
C LEU A 130 -3.29 -4.80 -9.25
N ILE A 131 -3.46 -5.68 -10.25
CA ILE A 131 -3.91 -7.06 -10.07
C ILE A 131 -2.99 -7.81 -9.11
N PHE A 132 -1.67 -7.77 -9.34
CA PHE A 132 -0.73 -8.50 -8.49
C PHE A 132 -0.58 -7.85 -7.11
N SER A 133 -0.65 -6.53 -6.99
CA SER A 133 -0.66 -5.85 -5.69
C SER A 133 -1.85 -6.28 -4.81
N GLN A 134 -3.05 -6.28 -5.39
CA GLN A 134 -4.26 -6.75 -4.70
C GLN A 134 -4.17 -8.24 -4.39
N GLY A 135 -3.69 -9.05 -5.34
CA GLY A 135 -3.50 -10.48 -5.16
C GLY A 135 -2.55 -10.83 -4.01
N VAL A 136 -1.41 -10.15 -3.89
CA VAL A 136 -0.45 -10.35 -2.78
C VAL A 136 -1.13 -10.08 -1.43
N SER A 137 -1.91 -9.00 -1.36
CA SER A 137 -2.62 -8.60 -0.13
C SER A 137 -3.78 -9.56 0.20
N TYR A 138 -4.49 -10.04 -0.81
CA TYR A 138 -5.55 -11.04 -0.67
C TYR A 138 -5.01 -12.40 -0.20
N LEU A 139 -3.94 -12.91 -0.80
CA LEU A 139 -3.34 -14.19 -0.39
C LEU A 139 -2.92 -14.19 1.08
N ARG A 140 -2.41 -13.07 1.59
CA ARG A 140 -2.12 -12.94 3.03
C ARG A 140 -3.38 -13.05 3.87
N ALA A 141 -4.38 -12.22 3.58
CA ALA A 141 -5.63 -12.23 4.35
C ALA A 141 -6.32 -13.61 4.29
N ARG A 142 -6.31 -14.26 3.12
CA ARG A 142 -6.88 -15.60 2.96
C ARG A 142 -6.06 -16.67 3.69
N GLY A 143 -4.74 -16.59 3.63
CA GLY A 143 -3.85 -17.48 4.39
C GLY A 143 -4.09 -17.37 5.89
N GLU A 144 -4.16 -16.15 6.43
CA GLU A 144 -4.48 -15.91 7.84
C GLU A 144 -5.86 -16.48 8.22
N GLY A 145 -6.86 -16.32 7.34
CA GLY A 145 -8.20 -16.93 7.51
C GLY A 145 -8.23 -18.47 7.43
N LEU A 146 -7.19 -19.09 6.87
CA LEU A 146 -6.99 -20.55 6.87
C LEU A 146 -6.07 -21.01 8.03
N GLY A 147 -5.71 -20.12 8.95
CA GLY A 147 -4.81 -20.42 10.07
C GLY A 147 -3.32 -20.42 9.72
N VAL A 148 -2.95 -19.99 8.50
CA VAL A 148 -1.56 -19.94 8.02
C VAL A 148 -1.03 -18.51 8.10
N PHE A 149 -0.14 -18.27 9.05
CA PHE A 149 0.50 -16.97 9.25
C PHE A 149 1.88 -16.94 8.57
N THR A 150 1.96 -16.33 7.38
CA THR A 150 3.22 -16.22 6.63
C THR A 150 3.70 -14.78 6.53
N ARG A 151 5.00 -14.59 6.82
CA ARG A 151 5.73 -13.33 6.52
C ARG A 151 6.43 -13.38 5.17
N ALA A 152 6.18 -14.41 4.35
CA ALA A 152 6.82 -14.54 3.05
C ALA A 152 6.34 -13.47 2.07
N GLY A 153 7.27 -13.01 1.23
CA GLY A 153 7.02 -12.06 0.15
C GLY A 153 8.14 -11.04 0.01
N VAL A 154 8.64 -10.86 -1.20
CA VAL A 154 9.70 -9.88 -1.49
C VAL A 154 9.19 -8.47 -1.32
N MET A 155 8.00 -8.15 -1.82
CA MET A 155 7.42 -6.81 -1.75
C MET A 155 6.14 -6.77 -0.92
N THR A 156 6.11 -5.91 0.09
CA THR A 156 4.92 -5.68 0.93
C THR A 156 4.29 -4.33 0.58
N ARG A 157 3.21 -3.96 1.27
CA ARG A 157 2.47 -2.74 0.97
C ARG A 157 3.32 -1.47 1.14
N PRO A 158 4.06 -1.28 2.25
CA PRO A 158 4.89 -0.08 2.42
C PRO A 158 5.86 0.17 1.27
N GLU A 159 6.51 -0.87 0.73
CA GLU A 159 7.41 -0.70 -0.41
C GLU A 159 6.66 -0.23 -1.66
N ARG A 160 5.46 -0.76 -1.92
CA ARG A 160 4.64 -0.31 -3.06
C ARG A 160 4.21 1.15 -2.91
N VAL A 161 3.77 1.55 -1.71
CA VAL A 161 3.38 2.93 -1.43
C VAL A 161 4.55 3.88 -1.70
N VAL A 162 5.76 3.53 -1.21
CA VAL A 162 6.97 4.31 -1.46
C VAL A 162 7.31 4.36 -2.96
N LEU A 163 7.29 3.22 -3.65
CA LEU A 163 7.60 3.16 -5.09
C LEU A 163 6.62 3.98 -5.93
N LEU A 164 5.32 3.91 -5.65
CA LEU A 164 4.31 4.70 -6.35
C LEU A 164 4.50 6.20 -6.10
N GLY A 165 4.67 6.60 -4.83
CA GLY A 165 4.87 8.01 -4.47
C GLY A 165 6.16 8.60 -5.04
N VAL A 166 7.28 7.88 -4.93
CA VAL A 166 8.57 8.31 -5.50
C VAL A 166 8.49 8.35 -7.01
N GLY A 167 7.93 7.32 -7.66
CA GLY A 167 7.77 7.26 -9.11
C GLY A 167 7.00 8.45 -9.68
N LEU A 168 5.97 8.92 -8.97
CA LEU A 168 5.24 10.14 -9.30
C LEU A 168 6.11 11.40 -9.14
N ILE A 169 6.85 11.52 -8.04
CA ILE A 169 7.69 12.69 -7.74
C ILE A 169 8.84 12.84 -8.75
N VAL A 170 9.48 11.74 -9.14
CA VAL A 170 10.58 11.77 -10.11
C VAL A 170 10.10 11.78 -11.57
N GLY A 171 8.79 11.68 -11.82
CA GLY A 171 8.21 11.64 -13.16
C GLY A 171 8.52 10.36 -13.95
N GLN A 172 8.86 9.26 -13.27
CA GLN A 172 9.23 7.97 -13.88
C GLN A 172 8.22 6.86 -13.56
N ILE A 173 6.96 7.22 -13.33
CA ILE A 173 5.92 6.30 -12.83
C ILE A 173 5.78 5.02 -13.67
N GLU A 174 6.01 5.07 -14.98
CA GLU A 174 6.00 3.91 -15.89
C GLU A 174 6.99 2.81 -15.45
N TRP A 175 8.25 3.17 -15.17
CA TRP A 175 9.28 2.23 -14.71
C TRP A 175 8.98 1.67 -13.32
N PHE A 176 8.46 2.51 -12.42
CA PHE A 176 8.07 2.09 -11.08
C PHE A 176 6.87 1.13 -11.13
N LEU A 177 5.88 1.38 -11.99
CA LEU A 177 4.77 0.46 -12.21
C LEU A 177 5.25 -0.88 -12.80
N LEU A 178 6.20 -0.85 -13.75
CA LEU A 178 6.78 -2.08 -14.30
C LEU A 178 7.50 -2.90 -13.21
N ALA A 179 8.31 -2.25 -12.38
CA ALA A 179 8.95 -2.88 -11.23
C ALA A 179 7.91 -3.46 -10.26
N ILE A 180 6.85 -2.70 -9.95
CA ILE A 180 5.78 -3.16 -9.07
C ILE A 180 5.06 -4.37 -9.67
N ALA A 181 4.75 -4.37 -10.97
CA ALA A 181 4.08 -5.48 -11.65
C ALA A 181 4.92 -6.76 -11.57
N ILE A 182 6.20 -6.68 -11.94
CA ILE A 182 7.11 -7.84 -11.96
C ILE A 182 7.32 -8.38 -10.54
N VAL A 183 7.69 -7.52 -9.59
CA VAL A 183 8.01 -7.96 -8.22
C VAL A 183 6.76 -8.42 -7.48
N SER A 184 5.60 -7.79 -7.70
CA SER A 184 4.32 -8.26 -7.12
C SER A 184 3.90 -9.59 -7.71
N CYS A 185 4.08 -9.81 -9.02
CA CYS A 185 3.80 -11.09 -9.66
C CYS A 185 4.64 -12.20 -9.04
N PHE A 186 5.96 -11.98 -8.93
CA PHE A 186 6.84 -12.94 -8.26
C PHE A 186 6.42 -13.18 -6.80
N THR A 187 6.14 -12.10 -6.05
CA THR A 187 5.70 -12.18 -4.66
C THR A 187 4.38 -12.94 -4.51
N PHE A 188 3.46 -12.77 -5.46
CA PHE A 188 2.16 -13.46 -5.48
C PHE A 188 2.36 -14.97 -5.55
N PHE A 189 3.11 -15.46 -6.55
CA PHE A 189 3.39 -16.88 -6.71
C PHE A 189 4.21 -17.44 -5.55
N GLN A 190 5.23 -16.70 -5.10
CA GLN A 190 6.02 -17.08 -3.92
C GLN A 190 5.13 -17.31 -2.69
N ARG A 191 4.22 -16.37 -2.41
CA ARG A 191 3.31 -16.45 -1.26
C ARG A 191 2.31 -17.60 -1.44
N MET A 192 1.77 -17.79 -2.64
CA MET A 192 0.82 -18.87 -2.94
C MET A 192 1.44 -20.25 -2.68
N PHE A 193 2.65 -20.51 -3.21
CA PHE A 193 3.34 -21.78 -2.97
C PHE A 193 3.73 -21.96 -1.51
N THR A 194 4.19 -20.89 -0.84
CA THR A 194 4.49 -20.96 0.60
C THR A 194 3.26 -21.32 1.43
N ILE A 195 2.09 -20.74 1.12
CA ILE A 195 0.84 -21.07 1.83
C ILE A 195 0.46 -22.53 1.58
N ARG A 196 0.54 -23.01 0.33
CA ARG A 196 0.28 -24.41 -0.01
C ARG A 196 1.17 -25.35 0.81
N ASP A 197 2.48 -25.13 0.80
CA ASP A 197 3.42 -25.98 1.54
C ASP A 197 3.16 -26.00 3.06
N MET A 198 2.65 -24.89 3.62
CA MET A 198 2.28 -24.80 5.03
C MET A 198 0.97 -25.53 5.33
N LEU A 199 -0.01 -25.49 4.42
CA LEU A 199 -1.25 -26.24 4.54
C LEU A 199 -0.99 -27.75 4.45
N ASP A 200 -0.18 -28.17 3.48
CA ASP A 200 0.19 -29.58 3.27
C ASP A 200 0.99 -30.18 4.45
N LYS A 201 1.60 -29.34 5.31
CA LYS A 201 2.30 -29.77 6.54
C LYS A 201 1.39 -29.78 7.77
N ALA A 202 0.26 -29.09 7.72
CA ALA A 202 -0.66 -28.96 8.84
C ALA A 202 -1.74 -30.06 8.86
N GLY A 203 -1.80 -30.89 7.81
CA GLY A 203 -2.71 -32.02 7.64
C GLY A 203 -2.22 -32.96 6.55
#